data_AF-A0A9D7VQW5-F1
#
_entry.id   AF-A0A9D7VQW5-F1
#
_cell.length_a   1.000
_cell.length_b   1.000
_cell.length_c   1.000
_cell.angle_alpha   90.00
_cell.angle_beta   90.00
_cell.angle_gamma   90.00
#
_symmetry.space_group_name_H-M   'P 1'
#
loop_
_entity.id
_entity.type
_entity.pdbx_description
1 polymer ?
#
loop_
_entity_poly.entity_id
_entity_poly.type
_entity_poly.pdbx_seq_one_letter_code
_entity_poly.pdbx_strand_id
1 'polypeptide(L)'
;MNVALRLSPQSLGRLSAYNDADLGPHAQALWRDLCAAAAAGLPLAVVALAAALIDVVAHEDAGPAGYLDGAAFSFAGNKAALGWLRRRRNGILHHEQPTDGLMGESDAARWLLADAERAVATLLEYLADLDVGAAD
;
A
#
# COMPACT_ATOMS: atom_id res chain seq x y z
N MET A 1 6.79 -30.03 -1.89
CA MET A 1 6.34 -28.89 -2.71
C MET A 1 6.42 -27.64 -1.85
N ASN A 2 7.33 -26.72 -2.16
CA ASN A 2 7.37 -25.42 -1.52
C ASN A 2 6.27 -24.57 -2.17
N VAL A 3 5.14 -24.38 -1.49
CA VAL A 3 4.07 -23.52 -2.00
C VAL A 3 4.63 -22.10 -2.01
N ALA A 4 4.73 -21.47 -3.18
CA ALA A 4 5.15 -20.09 -3.27
C ALA A 4 4.19 -19.23 -2.43
N LEU A 5 4.70 -18.59 -1.38
CA LEU A 5 3.95 -17.63 -0.59
C LEU A 5 3.62 -16.43 -1.49
N ARG A 6 2.33 -16.17 -1.68
CA ARG A 6 1.77 -15.15 -2.57
C ARG A 6 0.62 -14.47 -1.85
N LEU A 7 0.31 -13.24 -2.25
CA LEU A 7 -0.91 -12.58 -1.79
C LEU A 7 -2.12 -13.42 -2.18
N SER A 8 -3.17 -13.29 -1.37
CA SER A 8 -4.43 -13.98 -1.53
C SER A 8 -5.07 -13.58 -2.87
N PRO A 9 -5.83 -14.50 -3.49
CA PRO A 9 -6.58 -14.18 -4.70
C PRO A 9 -7.54 -12.99 -4.51
N GLN A 10 -8.05 -12.81 -3.29
CA GLN A 10 -8.90 -11.68 -2.95
C GLN A 10 -8.15 -10.34 -3.06
N SER A 11 -6.97 -10.23 -2.45
CA SER A 11 -6.16 -9.01 -2.52
C SER A 11 -5.71 -8.70 -3.94
N LEU A 12 -5.27 -9.72 -4.69
CA LEU A 12 -4.91 -9.57 -6.10
C LEU A 12 -6.11 -9.16 -6.97
N GLY A 13 -7.29 -9.73 -6.71
CA GLY A 13 -8.52 -9.37 -7.39
C GLY A 13 -8.93 -7.92 -7.13
N ARG A 14 -8.83 -7.45 -5.88
CA ARG A 14 -9.12 -6.05 -5.55
C ARG A 14 -8.15 -5.07 -6.20
N LEU A 15 -6.85 -5.37 -6.20
CA LEU A 15 -5.85 -4.56 -6.91
C LEU A 15 -6.14 -4.51 -8.42
N SER A 16 -6.52 -5.64 -9.02
CA SER A 16 -6.82 -5.68 -10.46
C SER A 16 -8.12 -4.97 -10.83
N ALA A 17 -9.04 -4.82 -9.88
CA ALA A 17 -10.36 -4.22 -10.09
C ALA A 17 -10.41 -2.72 -9.80
N TYR A 18 -9.42 -2.17 -9.10
CA TYR A 18 -9.35 -0.73 -8.83
C TYR A 18 -9.07 0.03 -10.13
N ASN A 19 -9.84 1.09 -10.37
CA ASN A 19 -9.65 1.97 -11.51
C ASN A 19 -8.67 3.08 -11.12
N ASP A 20 -7.47 3.07 -11.67
CA ASP A 20 -6.41 4.04 -11.37
C ASP A 20 -6.49 5.33 -12.20
N ALA A 21 -7.52 5.50 -13.03
CA ALA A 21 -7.68 6.65 -13.92
C ALA A 21 -7.72 8.00 -13.19
N ASP A 22 -8.25 8.02 -11.97
CA ASP A 22 -8.38 9.24 -11.14
C ASP A 22 -7.11 9.53 -10.32
N LEU A 23 -6.13 8.62 -10.33
CA LEU A 23 -4.81 8.88 -9.75
C LEU A 23 -4.02 9.83 -10.66
N GLY A 24 -3.16 10.66 -10.06
CA GLY A 24 -2.17 11.44 -10.80
C GLY A 24 -1.12 10.54 -11.47
N PRO A 25 -0.38 11.04 -12.48
CA PRO A 25 0.55 10.22 -13.28
C PRO A 25 1.66 9.56 -12.45
N HIS A 26 2.13 10.20 -11.38
CA HIS A 26 3.10 9.59 -10.47
C HIS A 26 2.46 8.45 -9.68
N ALA A 27 1.28 8.67 -9.10
CA ALA A 27 0.53 7.62 -8.42
C ALA A 27 0.20 6.44 -9.35
N GLN A 28 -0.20 6.68 -10.61
CA GLN A 28 -0.43 5.62 -11.60
C GLN A 28 0.83 4.79 -11.93
N ALA A 29 2.00 5.43 -11.97
CA ALA A 29 3.26 4.71 -12.17
C ALA A 29 3.56 3.77 -10.99
N LEU A 30 3.42 4.27 -9.76
CA LEU A 30 3.59 3.47 -8.55
C LEU A 30 2.53 2.37 -8.43
N TRP A 31 1.30 2.62 -8.88
CA TRP A 31 0.22 1.64 -8.91
C TRP A 31 0.58 0.42 -9.77
N ARG A 32 1.08 0.67 -10.99
CA ARG A 32 1.53 -0.40 -11.89
C ARG A 32 2.68 -1.21 -11.30
N ASP A 33 3.64 -0.55 -10.67
CA ASP A 33 4.75 -1.23 -9.98
C ASP A 33 4.27 -2.06 -8.78
N LEU A 34 3.30 -1.54 -8.02
CA LEU A 34 2.67 -2.25 -6.90
C LEU A 34 1.98 -3.52 -7.40
N CYS A 35 1.18 -3.43 -8.47
CA CYS A 35 0.51 -4.59 -9.08
C CYS A 35 1.52 -5.65 -9.55
N ALA A 36 2.60 -5.22 -10.22
CA ALA A 36 3.65 -6.12 -10.67
C ALA A 36 4.37 -6.80 -9.48
N ALA A 37 4.69 -6.05 -8.42
CA ALA A 37 5.30 -6.57 -7.21
C ALA A 37 4.39 -7.58 -6.49
N ALA A 38 3.09 -7.29 -6.41
CA ALA A 38 2.10 -8.18 -5.80
C ALA A 38 1.99 -9.50 -6.59
N ALA A 39 1.91 -9.44 -7.92
CA ALA A 39 1.85 -10.61 -8.79
C ALA A 39 3.13 -11.46 -8.71
N ALA A 40 4.30 -10.82 -8.59
CA ALA A 40 5.59 -11.49 -8.45
C ALA A 40 5.82 -12.09 -7.04
N GLY A 41 5.00 -11.71 -6.05
CA GLY A 41 5.16 -12.11 -4.66
C GLY A 41 6.38 -11.47 -4.00
N LEU A 42 6.53 -10.15 -4.16
CA LEU A 42 7.60 -9.33 -3.59
C LEU A 42 7.08 -8.52 -2.39
N PRO A 43 6.93 -9.12 -1.19
CA PRO A 43 6.21 -8.51 -0.08
C PRO A 43 6.82 -7.18 0.40
N LEU A 44 8.14 -7.05 0.43
CA LEU A 44 8.81 -5.81 0.85
C LEU A 44 8.53 -4.67 -0.13
N ALA A 45 8.55 -4.96 -1.43
CA ALA A 45 8.23 -3.98 -2.46
C ALA A 45 6.76 -3.55 -2.36
N VAL A 46 5.84 -4.50 -2.14
CA VAL A 46 4.42 -4.20 -1.91
C VAL A 46 4.22 -3.24 -0.74
N VAL A 47 4.85 -3.49 0.41
CA VAL A 47 4.76 -2.61 1.58
C VAL A 47 5.31 -1.22 1.29
N ALA A 48 6.49 -1.14 0.65
CA ALA A 48 7.13 0.14 0.33
C ALA A 48 6.30 0.97 -0.66
N LEU A 49 5.84 0.34 -1.75
CA LEU A 49 5.06 0.98 -2.80
C LEU A 49 3.68 1.41 -2.29
N ALA A 50 2.99 0.58 -1.48
CA ALA A 50 1.71 0.97 -0.89
C ALA A 50 1.83 2.20 0.02
N ALA A 51 2.89 2.27 0.84
CA ALA A 51 3.16 3.45 1.66
C ALA A 51 3.49 4.69 0.81
N ALA A 52 4.28 4.52 -0.26
CA ALA A 52 4.62 5.60 -1.17
C ALA A 52 3.39 6.12 -1.94
N LEU A 53 2.50 5.23 -2.39
CA LEU A 53 1.24 5.59 -3.04
C LEU A 53 0.37 6.48 -2.18
N ILE A 54 0.20 6.16 -0.89
CA ILE A 54 -0.56 7.01 0.05
C ILE A 54 0.07 8.39 0.16
N ASP A 55 1.41 8.44 0.30
CA ASP A 55 2.13 9.72 0.38
C ASP A 55 1.95 10.53 -0.93
N VAL A 56 2.03 9.90 -2.10
CA VAL A 56 1.86 10.60 -3.39
C VAL A 56 0.42 11.05 -3.62
N VAL A 57 -0.57 10.20 -3.37
CA VAL A 57 -1.99 10.54 -3.55
C VAL A 57 -2.40 11.75 -2.69
N ALA A 58 -1.85 11.87 -1.48
CA ALA A 58 -2.12 12.98 -0.58
C ALA A 58 -1.47 14.32 -0.99
N HIS A 59 -0.52 14.33 -1.94
CA HIS A 59 0.27 15.52 -2.26
C HIS A 59 0.46 15.80 -3.76
N GLU A 60 0.07 14.90 -4.65
CA GLU A 60 0.15 15.10 -6.09
C GLU A 60 -1.05 15.91 -6.61
N ASP A 61 -0.83 17.19 -6.93
CA ASP A 61 -1.87 18.10 -7.45
C ASP A 61 -2.55 17.59 -8.73
N ALA A 62 -1.88 16.74 -9.52
CA ALA A 62 -2.43 16.15 -10.73
C ALA A 62 -3.39 14.97 -10.47
N GLY A 63 -3.65 14.63 -9.20
CA GLY A 63 -4.59 13.60 -8.77
C GLY A 63 -5.53 14.12 -7.68
N PRO A 64 -5.97 13.27 -6.72
CA PRO A 64 -6.94 13.63 -5.69
C PRO A 64 -6.61 14.89 -4.90
N ALA A 65 -5.32 15.18 -4.63
CA ALA A 65 -4.91 16.37 -3.90
C ALA A 65 -5.21 17.69 -4.63
N GLY A 66 -5.43 17.66 -5.96
CA GLY A 66 -5.79 18.83 -6.75
C GLY A 66 -7.26 19.26 -6.64
N TYR A 67 -8.14 18.38 -6.15
CA TYR A 67 -9.58 18.64 -6.10
C TYR A 67 -10.26 18.26 -4.78
N LEU A 68 -9.64 17.42 -3.95
CA LEU A 68 -10.09 17.13 -2.58
C LEU A 68 -9.45 18.09 -1.58
N ASP A 69 -10.19 18.43 -0.53
CA ASP A 69 -9.68 19.27 0.55
C ASP A 69 -8.91 18.46 1.61
N GLY A 70 -8.25 19.18 2.53
CA GLY A 70 -7.51 18.55 3.63
C GLY A 70 -8.39 17.77 4.61
N ALA A 71 -9.71 18.02 4.66
CA ALA A 71 -10.62 17.27 5.52
C ALA A 71 -10.84 15.85 4.97
N ALA A 72 -11.02 15.70 3.66
CA ALA A 72 -11.13 14.40 3.00
C ALA A 72 -9.94 13.49 3.36
N PHE A 73 -8.71 13.98 3.21
CA PHE A 73 -7.50 13.23 3.60
C PHE A 73 -7.37 12.98 5.12
N SER A 74 -7.88 13.90 5.93
CA SER A 74 -7.88 13.74 7.39
C SER A 74 -8.82 12.63 7.85
N PHE A 75 -9.90 12.34 7.11
CA PHE A 75 -10.83 11.25 7.43
C PHE A 75 -10.56 9.96 6.66
N ALA A 76 -9.85 10.01 5.54
CA ALA A 76 -9.52 8.82 4.76
C ALA A 76 -8.60 7.84 5.51
N GLY A 77 -9.01 6.57 5.46
CA GLY A 77 -8.30 5.42 5.98
C GLY A 77 -8.24 5.34 7.52
N ASN A 78 -7.93 4.15 8.01
CA ASN A 78 -7.73 3.93 9.44
C ASN A 78 -6.36 4.50 9.88
N LYS A 79 -6.35 5.52 10.76
CA LYS A 79 -5.10 6.17 11.22
C LYS A 79 -4.11 5.22 11.89
N ALA A 80 -4.56 4.18 12.59
CA ALA A 80 -3.68 3.19 13.17
C ALA A 80 -3.04 2.29 12.10
N ALA A 81 -3.78 1.93 11.06
CA ALA A 81 -3.27 1.18 9.91
C ALA A 81 -2.27 2.00 9.09
N LEU A 82 -2.60 3.26 8.78
CA LEU A 82 -1.71 4.20 8.09
C LEU A 82 -0.42 4.44 8.88
N GLY A 83 -0.53 4.67 10.19
CA GLY A 83 0.62 4.83 11.08
C GLY A 83 1.49 3.56 11.16
N TRP A 84 0.87 2.37 11.17
CA TRP A 84 1.60 1.11 11.09
C TRP A 84 2.35 0.97 9.76
N LEU A 85 1.69 1.22 8.63
CA LEU A 85 2.27 1.06 7.29
C LEU A 85 3.48 1.99 7.11
N ARG A 86 3.36 3.25 7.53
CA ARG A 86 4.47 4.21 7.53
C ARG A 86 5.66 3.70 8.34
N ARG A 87 5.43 3.25 9.58
CA ARG A 87 6.50 2.69 10.43
C ARG A 87 7.12 1.44 9.82
N ARG A 88 6.31 0.55 9.24
CA ARG A 88 6.79 -0.69 8.64
C ARG A 88 7.68 -0.42 7.42
N ARG A 89 7.25 0.48 6.52
CA ARG A 89 8.08 0.94 5.39
C ARG A 89 9.39 1.56 5.87
N ASN A 90 9.36 2.38 6.93
CA ASN A 90 10.59 2.97 7.47
C ASN A 90 11.54 1.91 8.03
N GLY A 91 11.05 0.92 8.78
CA GLY A 91 11.89 -0.18 9.26
C GLY A 91 12.54 -1.00 8.13
N ILE A 92 11.85 -1.15 7.00
CA ILE A 92 12.38 -1.84 5.81
C ILE A 92 13.46 -1.00 5.10
N LEU A 93 13.21 0.31 4.89
CA LEU A 93 14.05 1.15 4.01
C LEU A 93 15.14 1.94 4.75
N HIS A 94 14.91 2.30 6.00
CA HIS A 94 15.76 3.16 6.80
C HIS A 94 16.22 2.39 8.03
N HIS A 95 17.12 1.42 7.85
CA HIS A 95 17.57 0.54 8.93
C HIS A 95 18.07 1.34 10.15
N GLU A 96 17.19 1.50 11.13
CA GLU A 96 17.45 2.23 12.38
C GLU A 96 17.52 1.29 13.57
N GLN A 97 16.85 0.13 13.50
CA GLN A 97 16.75 -0.91 14.53
C GLN A 97 16.51 -2.30 13.89
N PRO A 98 16.69 -3.41 14.63
CA PRO A 98 16.23 -4.72 14.19
C PRO A 98 14.78 -4.68 13.71
N THR A 99 14.50 -5.36 12.60
CA THR A 99 13.20 -5.31 11.93
C THR A 99 12.68 -6.73 11.76
N ASP A 100 11.54 -7.03 12.39
CA ASP A 100 10.94 -8.38 12.39
C ASP A 100 10.81 -8.94 10.96
N GLY A 101 11.23 -10.18 10.78
CA GLY A 101 11.21 -10.88 9.49
C GLY A 101 12.37 -10.52 8.56
N LEU A 102 13.33 -9.71 9.02
CA LEU A 102 14.57 -9.37 8.32
C LEU A 102 15.83 -9.74 9.13
N MET A 103 15.69 -10.52 10.20
CA MET A 103 16.77 -10.88 11.12
C MET A 103 17.16 -12.37 11.06
N GLY A 104 16.62 -13.12 10.10
CA GLY A 104 16.92 -14.54 9.88
C GLY A 104 15.94 -15.51 10.56
N GLU A 105 14.75 -15.04 10.92
CA GLU A 105 13.70 -15.84 11.54
C GLU A 105 13.16 -16.91 10.59
N SER A 106 12.85 -18.10 11.11
CA SER A 106 12.39 -19.24 10.30
C SER A 106 11.04 -19.00 9.61
N ASP A 107 10.18 -18.18 10.18
CA ASP A 107 8.87 -17.83 9.64
C ASP A 107 8.83 -16.48 8.91
N ALA A 108 9.99 -15.83 8.71
CA ALA A 108 10.11 -14.49 8.13
C ALA A 108 9.29 -14.31 6.84
N ALA A 109 9.36 -15.26 5.91
CA ALA A 109 8.61 -15.19 4.65
C ALA A 109 7.09 -15.12 4.85
N ARG A 110 6.54 -15.80 5.86
CA ARG A 110 5.10 -15.76 6.18
C ARG A 110 4.73 -14.42 6.80
N TRP A 111 5.58 -13.87 7.66
CA TRP A 111 5.33 -12.56 8.28
C TRP A 111 5.37 -11.44 7.24
N LEU A 112 6.38 -11.45 6.35
CA LEU A 112 6.48 -10.48 5.26
C LEU A 112 5.27 -10.56 4.32
N LEU A 113 4.76 -11.76 4.04
CA LEU A 113 3.54 -11.90 3.27
C LEU A 113 2.32 -11.28 4.00
N ALA A 114 2.18 -11.54 5.30
CA ALA A 114 1.10 -10.96 6.10
C ALA A 114 1.18 -9.43 6.16
N ASP A 115 2.38 -8.86 6.20
CA ASP A 115 2.58 -7.41 6.10
C ASP A 115 2.16 -6.87 4.73
N ALA A 116 2.50 -7.57 3.65
CA ALA A 116 2.09 -7.19 2.30
C ALA A 116 0.57 -7.20 2.14
N GLU A 117 -0.12 -8.21 2.69
CA GLU A 117 -1.59 -8.28 2.72
C GLU A 117 -2.19 -7.09 3.46
N ARG A 118 -1.65 -6.79 4.64
CA ARG A 118 -2.10 -5.65 5.45
C ARG A 118 -1.84 -4.32 4.75
N ALA A 119 -0.72 -4.18 4.06
CA ALA A 119 -0.39 -2.98 3.29
C ALA A 119 -1.38 -2.75 2.14
N VAL A 120 -1.70 -3.80 1.38
CA VAL A 120 -2.70 -3.74 0.30
C VAL A 120 -4.09 -3.39 0.84
N ALA A 121 -4.52 -4.02 1.94
CA ALA A 121 -5.79 -3.70 2.57
C ALA A 121 -5.85 -2.23 3.02
N THR A 122 -4.78 -1.75 3.68
CA THR A 122 -4.67 -0.37 4.16
C THR A 122 -4.75 0.65 3.02
N LEU A 123 -4.03 0.39 1.91
CA LEU A 123 -4.06 1.26 0.73
C LEU A 123 -5.46 1.29 0.10
N LEU A 124 -6.07 0.13 -0.13
CA LEU A 124 -7.36 0.06 -0.81
C LEU A 124 -8.50 0.66 0.04
N GLU A 125 -8.44 0.52 1.36
CA GLU A 125 -9.37 1.22 2.27
C GLU A 125 -9.19 2.73 2.20
N TYR A 126 -7.95 3.21 2.22
CA TYR A 126 -7.64 4.63 2.07
C TYR A 126 -8.15 5.22 0.74
N LEU A 127 -7.91 4.52 -0.38
CA LEU A 127 -8.39 4.96 -1.69
C LEU A 127 -9.92 4.95 -1.77
N ALA A 128 -10.57 3.91 -1.24
CA ALA A 128 -12.04 3.83 -1.25
C ALA A 128 -12.69 4.98 -0.45
N ASP A 129 -12.11 5.40 0.67
CA ASP A 129 -12.63 6.54 1.45
C ASP A 129 -12.49 7.87 0.68
N LEU A 130 -11.45 8.03 -0.13
CA LEU A 130 -11.27 9.22 -0.98
C LEU A 130 -12.28 9.25 -2.14
N ASP A 131 -12.56 8.08 -2.75
CA ASP A 131 -13.56 7.97 -3.82
C ASP A 131 -14.96 8.34 -3.32
N VAL A 132 -15.31 7.97 -2.07
CA VAL A 132 -16.58 8.38 -1.43
C VAL A 132 -16.64 9.89 -1.21
N GLY A 133 -15.52 10.52 -0.83
CA GLY A 133 -15.44 11.96 -0.60
C GLY A 133 -15.44 12.82 -1.88
N ALA A 134 -15.20 12.23 -3.05
CA ALA A 134 -15.21 12.93 -4.34
C ALA A 134 -16.60 13.04 -4.99
N ALA A 135 -17.60 12.34 -4.46
CA ALA A 135 -18.96 12.26 -5.03
C ALA A 135 -19.96 13.26 -4.43
N ASP A 136 -19.54 14.07 -3.45
CA ASP A 136 -20.32 15.11 -2.77
C ASP A 136 -19.89 16.53 -3.20
#